data_AF-A0A9P5MPD7-F1
#
_entry.id   AF-A0A9P5MPD7-F1
#
_cell.length_a   1.000
_cell.length_b   1.000
_cell.length_c   1.000
_cell.angle_alpha   90.00
_cell.angle_beta   90.00
_cell.angle_gamma   90.00
#
_symmetry.space_group_name_H-M   'P 1'
#
loop_
_entity.id
_entity.type
_entity.pdbx_description
1 polymer ?
#
loop_
_entity_poly.entity_id
_entity_poly.type
_entity_poly.pdbx_seq_one_letter_code
_entity_poly.pdbx_strand_id
1 'polypeptide(L)'
;MGLDSQYTPDKYERTSYYNGITGDRDHRNSFTSHRGVFDTPLNGVWDTVCPKIRDLIKARKINWSSVDPARFFTHGPPGEEEKGSLGPVVIWIGVIPGFTSSDTAHEVSQEILPLLLKNGVEDAVVEWREAVLQRLAGPPLLRHVGSNNATHYVRRFLTALLGIPLATGGMEEEDAQGTLTLWFHENKDKHGDPSDKVYGVSNCHVLRKDTTVEYEHRDGAPKDQVRVCGMRRFQRGLDEIKKVVSDHGILVDLWAREIVELQANERQDAENAKEIRANRRKLEDGNEAIADLEAFYDEITKNWSDINLHRNIGHVQHAAAITVDVEGGTLYTSDWAAFLAAEAKVKDKFEGNVVDLGSKYSLRELTAMFCPLGGGATTFKFPVERKLRIEGCATKEDLANPAEFDSEGQRCLIVVGIESVELGIYNSGVKSAEASGR
;
A
#
# COMPACT_ATOMS: atom_id res chain seq x y z
N MET A 1 39.28 9.44 51.94
CA MET A 1 39.92 9.50 50.61
C MET A 1 39.16 8.54 49.71
N GLY A 2 38.13 9.05 49.02
CA GLY A 2 37.37 8.29 48.03
C GLY A 2 37.97 8.57 46.65
N LEU A 3 38.18 7.52 45.87
CA LEU A 3 38.65 7.60 44.49
C LEU A 3 37.47 8.02 43.61
N ASP A 4 37.45 9.27 43.17
CA ASP A 4 36.56 9.73 42.10
C ASP A 4 36.98 9.09 40.77
N SER A 5 36.02 8.49 40.08
CA SER A 5 36.19 7.94 38.73
C SER A 5 36.45 9.07 37.73
N GLN A 6 37.50 8.93 36.92
CA GLN A 6 37.98 9.96 35.99
C GLN A 6 37.05 10.19 34.77
N TYR A 7 35.88 9.54 34.73
CA TYR A 7 34.97 9.53 33.59
C TYR A 7 33.50 9.76 33.99
N THR A 8 33.24 10.65 34.94
CA THR A 8 31.89 11.20 35.11
C THR A 8 31.54 12.10 33.91
N PRO A 9 30.41 11.87 33.22
CA PRO A 9 30.03 12.69 32.08
C PRO A 9 29.94 14.15 32.47
N ASP A 10 30.54 15.01 31.65
CA ASP A 10 30.57 16.44 31.93
C ASP A 10 29.18 17.08 31.77
N LYS A 11 29.05 18.34 32.16
CA LYS A 11 27.77 19.05 32.11
C LYS A 11 27.26 19.20 30.67
N TYR A 12 28.14 19.37 29.69
CA TYR A 12 27.79 19.43 28.27
C TYR A 12 27.34 18.05 27.77
N GLU A 13 28.02 16.98 28.15
CA GLU A 13 27.70 15.61 27.76
C GLU A 13 26.30 15.18 28.24
N ARG A 14 25.95 15.53 29.48
CA ARG A 14 24.59 15.30 30.03
C ARG A 14 23.51 16.10 29.31
N THR A 15 23.85 17.30 28.83
CA THR A 15 22.87 18.23 28.23
C THR A 15 22.70 17.99 26.72
N SER A 16 23.66 17.35 26.05
CA SER A 16 23.65 17.17 24.59
C SER A 16 23.38 15.74 24.12
N TYR A 17 23.79 14.70 24.89
CA TYR A 17 23.81 13.32 24.38
C TYR A 17 22.76 12.37 25.00
N TYR A 18 22.13 12.73 26.13
CA TYR A 18 21.19 11.85 26.85
C TYR A 18 19.72 12.31 26.82
N ASN A 19 19.39 13.38 26.10
CA ASN A 19 18.03 13.95 26.04
C ASN A 19 17.00 13.11 25.28
N GLY A 20 17.38 11.95 24.73
CA GLY A 20 16.42 11.02 24.13
C GLY A 20 15.72 10.09 25.12
N ILE A 21 16.19 9.99 26.38
CA ILE A 21 15.72 8.95 27.33
C ILE A 21 15.12 9.51 28.62
N THR A 22 15.34 10.78 28.98
CA THR A 22 14.75 11.37 30.19
C THR A 22 14.07 12.70 29.90
N GLY A 23 12.75 12.74 30.06
CA GLY A 23 11.93 13.93 29.94
C GLY A 23 12.21 14.99 31.02
N ASP A 24 11.88 16.23 30.66
CA ASP A 24 11.92 17.48 31.43
C ASP A 24 13.28 18.18 31.62
N ARG A 25 13.59 19.17 30.74
CA ARG A 25 13.66 20.63 31.06
C ARG A 25 14.35 21.49 29.97
N ASP A 26 13.80 22.70 29.83
CA ASP A 26 14.27 23.95 29.16
C ASP A 26 15.34 23.91 28.06
N HIS A 27 14.89 24.18 26.84
CA HIS A 27 15.65 24.16 25.60
C HIS A 27 16.48 25.44 25.34
N ARG A 28 17.80 25.31 25.14
CA ARG A 28 18.58 26.21 24.29
C ARG A 28 18.82 25.50 22.96
N ASN A 29 18.17 25.96 21.89
CA ASN A 29 18.26 25.37 20.55
C ASN A 29 19.67 25.56 19.96
N SER A 30 20.56 24.58 20.13
CA SER A 30 21.70 24.39 19.25
C SER A 30 21.23 23.64 18.00
N PHE A 31 21.44 24.22 16.82
CA PHE A 31 21.11 23.56 15.55
C PHE A 31 22.32 22.76 15.06
N THR A 32 22.11 21.48 14.73
CA THR A 32 23.13 20.60 14.15
C THR A 32 22.70 20.08 12.79
N SER A 33 23.61 20.02 11.81
CA SER A 33 23.37 19.38 10.51
C SER A 33 24.20 18.12 10.35
N HIS A 34 23.61 17.09 9.73
CA HIS A 34 24.30 15.85 9.40
C HIS A 34 25.22 16.05 8.18
N ARG A 35 26.45 15.57 8.27
CA ARG A 35 27.48 15.62 7.23
C ARG A 35 28.00 14.20 6.97
N GLY A 36 28.37 13.95 5.71
CA GLY A 36 29.03 12.70 5.33
C GLY A 36 30.40 12.57 6.00
N VAL A 37 30.77 11.33 6.29
CA VAL A 37 32.07 10.99 6.88
C VAL A 37 33.08 10.79 5.75
N PHE A 38 33.50 11.88 5.13
CA PHE A 38 34.47 11.84 4.03
C PHE A 38 35.90 12.09 4.54
N ASP A 39 36.88 11.51 3.85
CA ASP A 39 38.31 11.73 4.08
C ASP A 39 38.77 11.45 5.52
N THR A 40 38.17 10.44 6.16
CA THR A 40 38.54 10.00 7.52
C THR A 40 39.17 8.61 7.49
N PRO A 41 39.95 8.23 8.54
CA PRO A 41 40.44 6.87 8.68
C PRO A 41 39.34 5.80 8.65
N LEU A 42 38.10 6.14 9.04
CA LEU A 42 36.96 5.23 9.02
C LEU A 42 36.62 4.75 7.61
N ASN A 43 36.78 5.58 6.58
CA ASN A 43 36.40 5.25 5.20
C ASN A 43 37.13 4.01 4.68
N GLY A 44 38.43 3.88 4.97
CA GLY A 44 39.25 2.76 4.50
C GLY A 44 39.03 1.45 5.25
N VAL A 45 38.41 1.51 6.44
CA VAL A 45 38.23 0.35 7.32
C VAL A 45 36.77 -0.02 7.58
N TRP A 46 35.81 0.77 7.06
CA TRP A 46 34.38 0.62 7.33
C TRP A 46 33.86 -0.79 7.08
N ASP A 47 34.19 -1.37 5.92
CA ASP A 47 33.78 -2.72 5.54
C ASP A 47 34.34 -3.82 6.45
N THR A 48 35.41 -3.51 7.20
CA THR A 48 36.02 -4.41 8.18
C THR A 48 35.43 -4.23 9.59
N VAL A 49 35.18 -2.98 10.01
CA VAL A 49 34.73 -2.68 11.38
C VAL A 49 33.22 -2.79 11.54
N CYS A 50 32.44 -2.38 10.53
CA CYS A 50 30.97 -2.37 10.62
C CYS A 50 30.37 -3.76 10.90
N PRO A 51 30.78 -4.86 10.22
CA PRO A 51 30.29 -6.19 10.56
C PRO A 51 30.62 -6.62 11.99
N LYS A 52 31.80 -6.24 12.51
CA LYS A 52 32.21 -6.56 13.89
C LYS A 52 31.39 -5.78 14.92
N ILE A 53 31.13 -4.49 14.66
CA ILE A 53 30.23 -3.67 15.50
C ILE A 53 28.84 -4.30 15.55
N ARG A 54 28.29 -4.69 14.39
CA ARG A 54 27.02 -5.39 14.30
C ARG A 54 27.02 -6.68 15.14
N ASP A 55 28.10 -7.45 15.11
CA ASP A 55 28.19 -8.71 15.85
C ASP A 55 28.25 -8.48 17.37
N LEU A 56 28.90 -7.40 17.85
CA LEU A 56 28.86 -6.98 19.26
C LEU A 56 27.43 -6.63 19.71
N ILE A 57 26.72 -5.84 18.90
CA ILE A 57 25.32 -5.47 19.18
C ILE A 57 24.42 -6.72 19.24
N LYS A 58 24.61 -7.66 18.29
CA LYS A 58 23.87 -8.93 18.26
C LYS A 58 24.18 -9.83 19.46
N ALA A 59 25.43 -9.90 19.90
CA ALA A 59 25.83 -10.70 21.06
C ALA A 59 25.09 -10.27 22.34
N ARG A 60 24.76 -8.98 22.44
CA ARG A 60 24.00 -8.38 23.53
C ARG A 60 22.48 -8.45 23.35
N LYS A 61 22.01 -9.10 22.27
CA LYS A 61 20.59 -9.28 21.91
C LYS A 61 19.83 -7.95 21.80
N ILE A 62 20.52 -6.88 21.42
CA ILE A 62 19.94 -5.56 21.22
C ILE A 62 19.14 -5.56 19.91
N ASN A 63 17.93 -5.01 19.97
CA ASN A 63 17.10 -4.82 18.79
C ASN A 63 17.45 -3.48 18.11
N TRP A 64 18.37 -3.54 17.14
CA TRP A 64 18.93 -2.39 16.45
C TRP A 64 18.33 -2.23 15.03
N SER A 65 18.27 -0.98 14.56
CA SER A 65 17.71 -0.62 13.25
C SER A 65 18.78 -0.26 12.22
N SER A 66 19.85 0.40 12.62
CA SER A 66 20.93 0.83 11.73
C SER A 66 22.25 1.06 12.48
N VAL A 67 23.37 1.00 11.75
CA VAL A 67 24.70 1.39 12.23
C VAL A 67 25.30 2.26 11.13
N ASP A 68 25.33 3.57 11.36
CA ASP A 68 25.68 4.55 10.34
C ASP A 68 26.93 5.33 10.74
N PRO A 69 27.88 5.56 9.82
CA PRO A 69 28.93 6.54 10.04
C PRO A 69 28.32 7.94 9.85
N ALA A 70 28.47 8.81 10.85
CA ALA A 70 27.95 10.17 10.83
C ALA A 70 29.01 11.19 11.28
N ARG A 71 28.83 12.45 10.87
CA ARG A 71 29.45 13.62 11.49
C ARG A 71 28.41 14.71 11.63
N PHE A 72 28.42 15.40 12.76
CA PHE A 72 27.48 16.49 13.02
C PHE A 72 28.22 17.83 12.99
N PHE A 73 27.70 18.77 12.20
CA PHE A 73 28.16 20.16 12.24
C PHE A 73 27.26 20.95 13.19
N THR A 74 27.82 21.44 14.27
CA THR A 74 27.10 22.31 15.21
C THR A 74 27.19 23.74 14.69
N HIS A 75 26.06 24.36 14.40
CA HIS A 75 26.01 25.72 13.90
C HIS A 75 26.28 26.72 15.05
N GLY A 76 27.05 27.77 14.75
CA GLY A 76 27.14 28.92 15.63
C GLY A 76 25.78 29.61 15.78
N PRO A 77 25.56 30.39 16.86
CA PRO A 77 24.33 31.15 16.99
C PRO A 77 24.16 32.16 15.84
N PRO A 78 22.93 32.60 15.52
CA PRO A 78 22.69 33.55 14.44
C PRO A 78 23.56 34.80 14.59
N GLY A 79 24.31 35.16 13.54
CA GLY A 79 25.27 36.28 13.55
C GLY A 79 26.70 35.89 13.95
N GLU A 80 26.94 34.65 14.39
CA GLU A 80 28.27 34.09 14.69
C GLU A 80 28.49 32.77 13.96
N GLU A 81 28.07 32.69 12.69
CA GLU A 81 28.10 31.47 11.86
C GLU A 81 29.50 30.85 11.75
N GLU A 82 30.54 31.70 11.80
CA GLU A 82 31.96 31.34 11.82
C GLU A 82 32.38 30.49 13.03
N LYS A 83 31.60 30.50 14.12
CA LYS A 83 31.84 29.65 15.31
C LYS A 83 31.30 28.23 15.15
N GLY A 84 30.73 27.89 13.99
CA GLY A 84 30.30 26.53 13.72
C GLY A 84 31.47 25.55 13.70
N SER A 85 31.25 24.35 14.22
CA SER A 85 32.29 23.33 14.34
C SER A 85 31.81 21.97 13.85
N LEU A 86 32.66 21.30 13.07
CA LEU A 86 32.41 19.92 12.66
C LEU A 86 32.88 18.96 13.75
N GLY A 87 31.96 18.18 14.30
CA GLY A 87 32.23 17.19 15.33
C GLY A 87 33.09 16.01 14.86
N PRO A 88 33.44 15.10 15.80
CA PRO A 88 34.23 13.91 15.49
C PRO A 88 33.46 12.94 14.59
N VAL A 89 34.13 11.85 14.21
CA VAL A 89 33.47 10.70 13.59
C VAL A 89 32.55 10.06 14.62
N VAL A 90 31.28 9.87 14.26
CA VAL A 90 30.27 9.25 15.12
C VAL A 90 29.84 7.93 14.50
N ILE A 91 29.91 6.84 15.26
CA ILE A 91 29.17 5.62 14.97
C ILE A 91 27.77 5.79 15.55
N TRP A 92 26.81 6.07 14.67
CA TRP A 92 25.47 6.44 15.04
C TRP A 92 24.53 5.24 14.92
N ILE A 93 24.18 4.64 16.06
CA ILE A 93 23.44 3.38 16.14
C ILE A 93 21.96 3.67 16.41
N GLY A 94 21.09 3.22 15.52
CA GLY A 94 19.64 3.27 15.72
C GLY A 94 19.15 2.04 16.47
N VAL A 95 18.27 2.24 17.46
CA VAL A 95 17.57 1.18 18.21
C VAL A 95 16.08 1.41 18.21
N ILE A 96 15.31 0.34 18.36
CA ILE A 96 13.85 0.47 18.47
C ILE A 96 13.51 1.15 19.81
N PRO A 97 12.61 2.16 19.82
CA PRO A 97 12.24 2.87 21.05
C PRO A 97 11.85 1.94 22.20
N GLY A 98 12.43 2.16 23.39
CA GLY A 98 12.15 1.39 24.60
C GLY A 98 12.75 -0.01 24.68
N PHE A 99 13.55 -0.46 23.70
CA PHE A 99 14.14 -1.82 23.69
C PHE A 99 15.60 -1.89 24.14
N THR A 100 16.24 -0.75 24.45
CA THR A 100 17.65 -0.70 24.90
C THR A 100 17.78 0.29 26.05
N SER A 101 18.48 -0.10 27.13
CA SER A 101 18.80 0.81 28.24
C SER A 101 20.09 1.59 27.99
N SER A 102 20.24 2.75 28.64
CA SER A 102 21.48 3.53 28.62
C SER A 102 22.70 2.73 29.05
N ASP A 103 22.54 1.86 30.06
CA ASP A 103 23.63 1.05 30.60
C ASP A 103 24.10 0.01 29.58
N THR A 104 23.15 -0.68 28.92
CA THR A 104 23.46 -1.66 27.88
C THR A 104 24.15 -0.98 26.70
N ALA A 105 23.62 0.17 26.25
CA ALA A 105 24.22 0.97 25.20
C ALA A 105 25.66 1.41 25.54
N HIS A 106 25.89 1.84 26.78
CA HIS A 106 27.21 2.22 27.28
C HIS A 106 28.19 1.04 27.27
N GLU A 107 27.80 -0.12 27.79
CA GLU A 107 28.65 -1.32 27.79
C GLU A 107 29.09 -1.70 26.36
N VAL A 108 28.16 -1.68 25.40
CA VAL A 108 28.48 -1.99 24.00
C VAL A 108 29.38 -0.92 23.39
N SER A 109 29.16 0.36 23.68
CA SER A 109 30.05 1.43 23.25
C SER A 109 31.49 1.21 23.74
N GLN A 110 31.68 0.73 24.98
CA GLN A 110 33.01 0.41 25.52
C GLN A 110 33.69 -0.76 24.80
N GLU A 111 32.95 -1.63 24.12
CA GLU A 111 33.50 -2.68 23.27
C GLU A 111 33.79 -2.19 21.84
N ILE A 112 32.98 -1.26 21.33
CA ILE A 112 33.13 -0.68 19.98
C ILE A 112 34.33 0.27 19.91
N LEU A 113 34.55 1.13 20.91
CA LEU A 113 35.62 2.13 20.89
C LEU A 113 37.03 1.50 20.74
N PRO A 114 37.41 0.45 21.50
CA PRO A 114 38.69 -0.24 21.30
C PRO A 114 38.80 -0.92 19.93
N LEU A 115 37.68 -1.41 19.38
CA LEU A 115 37.64 -1.99 18.04
C LEU A 115 37.97 -0.92 16.99
N LEU A 116 37.38 0.28 17.08
CA LEU A 116 37.67 1.40 16.18
C LEU A 116 39.13 1.84 16.29
N LEU A 117 39.62 2.02 17.51
CA LEU A 117 41.00 2.40 17.79
C LEU A 117 42.01 1.40 17.21
N LYS A 118 41.76 0.10 17.40
CA LYS A 118 42.62 -0.97 16.84
C LYS A 118 42.72 -0.94 15.32
N ASN A 119 41.72 -0.37 14.64
CA ASN A 119 41.70 -0.21 13.19
C ASN A 119 42.10 1.21 12.76
N GLY A 120 42.75 1.99 13.63
CA GLY A 120 43.30 3.30 13.30
C GLY A 120 42.28 4.43 13.23
N VAL A 121 41.08 4.23 13.76
CA VAL A 121 40.07 5.29 13.88
C VAL A 121 40.15 5.89 15.28
N GLU A 122 40.97 6.92 15.41
CA GLU A 122 41.13 7.71 16.64
C GLU A 122 39.98 8.71 16.80
N ASP A 123 39.71 9.11 18.04
CA ASP A 123 38.72 10.13 18.43
C ASP A 123 37.28 9.91 17.91
N ALA A 124 36.92 8.67 17.58
CA ALA A 124 35.54 8.32 17.25
C ALA A 124 34.66 8.27 18.50
N VAL A 125 33.40 8.66 18.32
CA VAL A 125 32.35 8.59 19.35
C VAL A 125 31.31 7.56 18.93
N VAL A 126 30.64 6.94 19.91
CA VAL A 126 29.50 6.04 19.66
C VAL A 126 28.26 6.66 20.26
N GLU A 127 27.26 6.93 19.43
CA GLU A 127 25.99 7.53 19.83
C GLU A 127 24.83 6.59 19.52
N TRP A 128 23.85 6.57 20.42
CA TRP A 128 22.65 5.76 20.29
C TRP A 128 21.44 6.65 20.13
N ARG A 129 20.56 6.30 19.20
CA ARG A 129 19.29 6.99 18.95
C ARG A 129 18.14 6.00 18.92
N GLU A 130 16.99 6.42 19.42
CA GLU A 130 15.76 5.72 19.11
C GLU A 130 15.35 6.04 17.66
N ALA A 131 15.13 5.00 16.86
CA ALA A 131 14.78 5.10 15.45
C ALA A 131 13.70 4.10 15.09
N VAL A 132 12.64 4.58 14.44
CA VAL A 132 11.58 3.74 13.88
C VAL A 132 11.85 3.59 12.38
N LEU A 133 12.14 2.37 11.94
CA LEU A 133 12.27 2.08 10.52
C LEU A 133 10.91 2.25 9.85
N GLN A 134 10.84 3.16 8.89
CA GLN A 134 9.73 3.22 7.95
C GLN A 134 10.19 2.68 6.61
N ARG A 135 9.40 1.78 6.04
CA ARG A 135 9.64 1.29 4.69
C ARG A 135 9.38 2.45 3.74
N LEU A 136 10.40 2.91 3.02
CA LEU A 136 10.27 4.00 2.03
C LEU A 136 9.28 3.70 0.90
N ALA A 137 8.97 2.42 0.68
CA ALA A 137 7.95 1.98 -0.28
C ALA A 137 6.53 1.96 0.30
N GLY A 138 6.35 2.22 1.60
CA GLY A 138 5.09 2.01 2.31
C GLY A 138 4.64 0.54 2.37
N PRO A 139 3.41 0.29 2.86
CA PRO A 139 2.87 -1.07 2.99
C PRO A 139 2.63 -1.73 1.62
N PRO A 140 2.80 -3.05 1.46
CA PRO A 140 2.38 -3.74 0.24
C PRO A 140 0.86 -3.63 0.03
N LEU A 141 0.39 -3.84 -1.20
CA LEU A 141 -1.03 -3.94 -1.51
C LEU A 141 -1.70 -4.98 -0.59
N LEU A 142 -2.91 -4.66 -0.17
CA LEU A 142 -3.66 -5.47 0.77
C LEU A 142 -4.05 -6.81 0.15
N ARG A 143 -4.11 -7.83 0.99
CA ARG A 143 -4.71 -9.11 0.59
C ARG A 143 -6.21 -8.95 0.41
N HIS A 144 -6.74 -9.67 -0.57
CA HIS A 144 -8.17 -9.99 -0.60
C HIS A 144 -8.54 -10.82 0.63
N VAL A 145 -9.79 -10.71 1.07
CA VAL A 145 -10.35 -11.51 2.17
C VAL A 145 -11.69 -12.10 1.77
N GLY A 146 -12.15 -13.12 2.48
CA GLY A 146 -13.48 -13.68 2.20
C GLY A 146 -14.60 -12.71 2.57
N SER A 147 -15.79 -12.95 2.00
CA SER A 147 -16.98 -12.09 2.20
C SER A 147 -17.50 -12.01 3.64
N ASN A 148 -17.07 -12.92 4.52
CA ASN A 148 -17.42 -12.88 5.95
C ASN A 148 -16.59 -11.87 6.74
N ASN A 149 -15.49 -11.35 6.17
CA ASN A 149 -14.71 -10.32 6.82
C ASN A 149 -15.40 -8.95 6.61
N ALA A 150 -15.67 -8.22 7.69
CA ALA A 150 -16.39 -6.95 7.67
C ALA A 150 -15.78 -5.92 6.70
N THR A 151 -14.46 -5.95 6.53
CA THR A 151 -13.73 -5.00 5.68
C THR A 151 -13.63 -5.43 4.21
N HIS A 152 -14.14 -6.60 3.83
CA HIS A 152 -14.03 -7.18 2.48
C HIS A 152 -14.33 -6.17 1.37
N TYR A 153 -15.50 -5.53 1.45
CA TYR A 153 -15.93 -4.58 0.44
C TYR A 153 -15.04 -3.33 0.43
N VAL A 154 -14.79 -2.75 1.60
CA VAL A 154 -14.14 -1.45 1.72
C VAL A 154 -12.62 -1.50 1.51
N ARG A 155 -11.97 -2.67 1.57
CA ARG A 155 -10.51 -2.76 1.30
C ARG A 155 -10.14 -2.85 -0.18
N ARG A 156 -11.11 -3.10 -1.08
CA ARG A 156 -10.88 -3.42 -2.51
C ARG A 156 -10.01 -2.40 -3.24
N PHE A 157 -10.10 -1.12 -2.86
CA PHE A 157 -9.38 -0.02 -3.49
C PHE A 157 -7.86 -0.01 -3.22
N LEU A 158 -7.35 -0.89 -2.33
CA LEU A 158 -5.91 -1.03 -2.02
C LEU A 158 -5.41 -2.47 -2.20
N THR A 159 -6.14 -3.33 -2.89
CA THR A 159 -5.73 -4.73 -3.13
C THR A 159 -4.85 -4.87 -4.38
N ALA A 160 -4.36 -6.09 -4.66
CA ALA A 160 -3.63 -6.42 -5.89
C ALA A 160 -4.52 -7.00 -7.01
N LEU A 161 -5.85 -7.01 -6.81
CA LEU A 161 -6.81 -7.51 -7.79
C LEU A 161 -7.00 -6.53 -8.95
N LEU A 162 -7.63 -6.99 -10.02
CA LEU A 162 -7.96 -6.14 -11.17
C LEU A 162 -9.05 -5.12 -10.80
N GLY A 163 -9.09 -4.01 -11.54
CA GLY A 163 -10.03 -2.91 -11.26
C GLY A 163 -9.60 -1.97 -10.13
N ILE A 164 -8.40 -2.15 -9.57
CA ILE A 164 -7.86 -1.22 -8.58
C ILE A 164 -7.66 0.15 -9.22
N PRO A 165 -8.01 1.24 -8.52
CA PRO A 165 -7.87 2.58 -9.06
C PRO A 165 -6.40 2.98 -9.15
N LEU A 166 -6.03 3.57 -10.28
CA LEU A 166 -4.69 4.06 -10.57
C LEU A 166 -4.70 5.58 -10.74
N ALA A 167 -3.59 6.19 -10.36
CA ALA A 167 -3.25 7.57 -10.67
C ALA A 167 -1.74 7.67 -10.96
N THR A 168 -1.33 8.61 -11.79
CA THR A 168 0.08 8.84 -12.11
C THR A 168 0.63 10.11 -11.50
N GLY A 169 1.93 10.09 -11.20
CA GLY A 169 2.67 11.20 -10.62
C GLY A 169 2.51 12.49 -11.40
N GLY A 170 2.70 12.43 -12.71
CA GLY A 170 2.61 13.60 -13.59
C GLY A 170 1.21 14.18 -13.77
N MET A 171 0.15 13.52 -13.30
CA MET A 171 -1.25 13.90 -13.52
C MET A 171 -2.04 14.08 -12.22
N GLU A 172 -1.35 14.14 -11.07
CA GLU A 172 -1.99 14.23 -9.76
C GLU A 172 -2.82 15.50 -9.58
N GLU A 173 -2.31 16.65 -10.06
CA GLU A 173 -3.01 17.94 -9.97
C GLU A 173 -4.30 17.99 -10.81
N GLU A 174 -4.39 17.14 -11.83
CA GLU A 174 -5.55 17.04 -12.73
C GLU A 174 -6.57 16.02 -12.22
N ASP A 175 -6.26 15.32 -11.13
CA ASP A 175 -7.07 14.25 -10.55
C ASP A 175 -7.44 13.17 -11.58
N ALA A 176 -6.51 12.91 -12.52
CA ALA A 176 -6.65 11.86 -13.52
C ALA A 176 -6.68 10.50 -12.82
N GLN A 177 -7.68 9.69 -13.18
CA GLN A 177 -7.93 8.40 -12.56
C GLN A 177 -8.28 7.37 -13.62
N GLY A 178 -7.82 6.15 -13.40
CA GLY A 178 -8.23 4.98 -14.17
C GLY A 178 -8.16 3.74 -13.32
N THR A 179 -8.13 2.58 -13.96
CA THR A 179 -8.05 1.30 -13.27
C THR A 179 -7.02 0.40 -13.90
N LEU A 180 -6.42 -0.47 -13.09
CA LEU A 180 -5.61 -1.56 -13.59
C LEU A 180 -6.48 -2.52 -14.43
N THR A 181 -6.09 -2.73 -15.68
CA THR A 181 -6.76 -3.63 -16.63
C THR A 181 -6.29 -5.07 -16.45
N LEU A 182 -4.98 -5.31 -16.49
CA LEU A 182 -4.40 -6.65 -16.33
C LEU A 182 -2.93 -6.59 -15.89
N TRP A 183 -2.45 -7.71 -15.37
CA TRP A 183 -1.04 -8.01 -15.12
C TRP A 183 -0.48 -8.95 -16.20
N PHE A 184 0.77 -8.78 -16.58
CA PHE A 184 1.51 -9.74 -17.40
C PHE A 184 2.97 -9.87 -16.96
N HIS A 185 3.55 -11.04 -17.22
CA HIS A 185 4.96 -11.31 -16.95
C HIS A 185 5.79 -11.07 -18.21
N GLU A 186 6.97 -10.49 -18.04
CA GLU A 186 7.93 -10.32 -19.14
C GLU A 186 8.35 -11.69 -19.69
N ASN A 187 8.51 -12.69 -18.81
CA ASN A 187 9.03 -14.04 -19.05
C ASN A 187 10.48 -14.07 -19.53
N LYS A 188 10.80 -13.32 -20.58
CA LYS A 188 12.14 -13.16 -21.13
C LYS A 188 12.42 -11.69 -21.39
N ASP A 189 13.59 -11.22 -20.97
CA ASP A 189 14.02 -9.86 -21.25
C ASP A 189 14.37 -9.66 -22.75
N LYS A 190 14.80 -8.44 -23.09
CA LYS A 190 15.22 -8.07 -24.45
C LYS A 190 16.42 -8.88 -24.98
N HIS A 191 17.16 -9.57 -24.12
CA HIS A 191 18.29 -10.44 -24.47
C HIS A 191 17.89 -11.92 -24.57
N GLY A 192 16.65 -12.25 -24.19
CA GLY A 192 16.13 -13.62 -24.19
C GLY A 192 16.38 -14.36 -22.87
N ASP A 193 16.93 -13.68 -21.86
CA ASP A 193 17.21 -14.24 -20.55
C ASP A 193 15.93 -14.29 -19.70
N PRO A 194 15.76 -15.28 -18.80
CA PRO A 194 14.60 -15.35 -17.92
C PRO A 194 14.42 -14.06 -17.10
N SER A 195 13.20 -13.54 -17.07
CA SER A 195 12.83 -12.33 -16.33
C SER A 195 11.66 -12.58 -15.40
N ASP A 196 11.76 -12.06 -14.18
CA ASP A 196 10.72 -12.10 -13.14
C ASP A 196 9.90 -10.80 -13.09
N LYS A 197 10.12 -9.87 -14.03
CA LYS A 197 9.39 -8.61 -14.07
C LYS A 197 7.91 -8.84 -14.36
N VAL A 198 7.09 -8.12 -13.59
CA VAL A 198 5.64 -8.04 -13.75
C VAL A 198 5.28 -6.63 -14.16
N TYR A 199 4.43 -6.54 -15.17
CA TYR A 199 3.91 -5.29 -15.69
C TYR A 199 2.40 -5.21 -15.47
N GLY A 200 1.93 -4.04 -15.06
CA GLY A 200 0.51 -3.71 -15.06
C GLY A 200 0.14 -2.91 -16.31
N VAL A 201 -1.04 -3.18 -16.87
CA VAL A 201 -1.59 -2.47 -18.04
C VAL A 201 -2.76 -1.61 -17.61
N SER A 202 -2.82 -0.41 -18.17
CA SER A 202 -3.93 0.53 -18.07
C SER A 202 -4.01 1.31 -19.38
N ASN A 203 -5.02 2.17 -19.53
CA ASN A 203 -5.10 3.08 -20.67
C ASN A 203 -3.93 4.09 -20.68
N CYS A 204 -3.53 4.54 -21.87
CA CYS A 204 -2.51 5.57 -22.05
C CYS A 204 -2.94 6.88 -21.39
N HIS A 205 -4.20 7.28 -21.57
CA HIS A 205 -4.73 8.51 -20.95
C HIS A 205 -4.76 8.48 -19.40
N VAL A 206 -4.57 7.32 -18.78
CA VAL A 206 -4.44 7.18 -17.32
C VAL A 206 -2.98 7.29 -16.90
N LEU A 207 -2.08 6.72 -17.71
CA LEU A 207 -0.66 6.64 -17.37
C LEU A 207 0.15 7.83 -17.86
N ARG A 208 -0.36 8.62 -18.80
CA ARG A 208 0.37 9.70 -19.46
C ARG A 208 -0.52 10.88 -19.77
N LYS A 209 0.02 12.08 -19.55
CA LYS A 209 -0.61 13.36 -19.89
C LYS A 209 -0.60 13.63 -21.39
N ASP A 210 0.54 13.42 -22.04
CA ASP A 210 0.63 13.49 -23.49
C ASP A 210 0.34 12.12 -24.08
N THR A 211 -0.85 11.97 -24.65
CA THR A 211 -1.34 10.74 -25.24
C THR A 211 -1.10 10.66 -26.75
N THR A 212 -0.50 11.71 -27.34
CA THR A 212 -0.29 11.81 -28.79
C THR A 212 1.06 11.25 -29.24
N VAL A 213 1.97 11.05 -28.29
CA VAL A 213 3.33 10.58 -28.53
C VAL A 213 3.58 9.27 -27.80
N GLU A 214 4.37 8.41 -28.44
CA GLU A 214 4.86 7.20 -27.81
C GLU A 214 5.84 7.55 -26.69
N TYR A 215 5.72 6.84 -25.56
CA TYR A 215 6.62 6.97 -24.43
C TYR A 215 7.30 5.64 -24.15
N GLU A 216 8.61 5.69 -23.94
CA GLU A 216 9.40 4.58 -23.41
C GLU A 216 10.34 5.12 -22.34
N HIS A 217 10.32 4.48 -21.16
CA HIS A 217 11.17 4.87 -20.06
C HIS A 217 12.64 4.56 -20.39
N ARG A 218 13.50 5.56 -20.24
CA ARG A 218 14.95 5.45 -20.49
C ARG A 218 15.70 5.30 -19.18
N ASP A 219 16.72 4.44 -19.18
CA ASP A 219 17.59 4.25 -18.02
C ASP A 219 18.20 5.60 -17.57
N GLY A 220 18.06 5.90 -16.27
CA GLY A 220 18.53 7.15 -15.67
C GLY A 220 17.57 8.34 -15.78
N ALA A 221 16.46 8.23 -16.52
CA ALA A 221 15.43 9.26 -16.53
C ALA A 221 14.61 9.24 -15.22
N PRO A 222 13.99 10.38 -14.82
CA PRO A 222 13.02 10.39 -13.74
C PRO A 222 11.89 9.39 -13.99
N LYS A 223 11.51 8.65 -12.95
CA LYS A 223 10.42 7.67 -13.00
C LYS A 223 9.08 8.37 -12.86
N ASP A 224 8.20 8.17 -13.84
CA ASP A 224 6.79 8.57 -13.75
C ASP A 224 6.05 7.56 -12.88
N GLN A 225 5.85 7.89 -11.60
CA GLN A 225 5.33 6.96 -10.61
C GLN A 225 3.87 6.60 -10.89
N VAL A 226 3.56 5.31 -10.85
CA VAL A 226 2.18 4.81 -10.87
C VAL A 226 1.77 4.51 -9.43
N ARG A 227 0.60 5.01 -9.05
CA ARG A 227 0.09 4.95 -7.69
C ARG A 227 -1.24 4.24 -7.61
N VAL A 228 -1.45 3.46 -6.56
CA VAL A 228 -2.79 2.99 -6.20
C VAL A 228 -3.56 4.14 -5.56
N CYS A 229 -4.72 4.50 -6.11
CA CYS A 229 -5.52 5.67 -5.73
C CYS A 229 -4.83 7.04 -5.86
N GLY A 230 -5.47 7.95 -6.59
CA GLY A 230 -5.30 9.39 -6.38
C GLY A 230 -5.86 9.85 -5.03
N MET A 231 -5.59 11.11 -4.63
CA MET A 231 -6.10 11.68 -3.37
C MET A 231 -7.62 11.60 -3.25
N ARG A 232 -8.37 12.02 -4.30
CA ARG A 232 -9.84 11.99 -4.28
C ARG A 232 -10.37 10.57 -4.10
N ARG A 233 -9.85 9.59 -4.84
CA ARG A 233 -10.31 8.20 -4.73
C ARG A 233 -10.00 7.60 -3.35
N PHE A 234 -8.83 7.92 -2.79
CA PHE A 234 -8.44 7.50 -1.44
C PHE A 234 -9.39 8.06 -0.39
N GLN A 235 -9.70 9.37 -0.47
CA GLN A 235 -10.66 10.00 0.43
C GLN A 235 -12.05 9.35 0.33
N ARG A 236 -12.53 9.08 -0.89
CA ARG A 236 -13.79 8.34 -1.08
C ARG A 236 -13.75 6.95 -0.44
N GLY A 237 -12.60 6.27 -0.47
CA GLY A 237 -12.42 4.98 0.20
C GLY A 237 -12.55 5.10 1.73
N LEU A 238 -11.98 6.14 2.32
CA LEU A 238 -12.14 6.45 3.76
C LEU A 238 -13.60 6.77 4.11
N ASP A 239 -14.29 7.52 3.25
CA ASP A 239 -15.70 7.86 3.45
C ASP A 239 -16.61 6.63 3.31
N GLU A 240 -16.29 5.71 2.38
CA GLU A 240 -16.96 4.41 2.27
C GLU A 240 -16.81 3.58 3.56
N ILE A 241 -15.62 3.57 4.18
CA ILE A 241 -15.41 2.88 5.48
C ILE A 241 -16.28 3.49 6.57
N LYS A 242 -16.25 4.82 6.72
CA LYS A 242 -17.08 5.54 7.72
C LYS A 242 -18.56 5.28 7.53
N LYS A 243 -19.03 5.26 6.27
CA LYS A 243 -20.41 4.95 5.95
C LYS A 243 -20.78 3.54 6.43
N VAL A 244 -19.96 2.54 6.14
CA VAL A 244 -20.23 1.16 6.57
C VAL A 244 -20.23 1.02 8.09
N VAL A 245 -19.33 1.73 8.81
CA VAL A 245 -19.37 1.80 10.29
C VAL A 245 -20.71 2.36 10.77
N SER A 246 -21.16 3.49 10.20
CA SER A 246 -22.44 4.11 10.54
C SER A 246 -23.63 3.18 10.26
N ASP A 247 -23.62 2.50 9.11
CA ASP A 247 -24.69 1.57 8.71
C ASP A 247 -24.79 0.39 9.70
N HIS A 248 -23.66 -0.15 10.16
CA HIS A 248 -23.65 -1.17 11.21
C HIS A 248 -24.14 -0.63 12.56
N GLY A 249 -23.77 0.61 12.92
CA GLY A 249 -24.23 1.25 14.15
C GLY A 249 -25.76 1.36 14.23
N ILE A 250 -26.41 1.68 13.11
CA ILE A 250 -27.89 1.73 13.02
C ILE A 250 -28.49 0.34 13.26
N LEU A 251 -27.91 -0.70 12.66
CA LEU A 251 -28.40 -2.07 12.80
C LEU A 251 -28.20 -2.62 14.22
N VAL A 252 -27.05 -2.35 14.84
CA VAL A 252 -26.76 -2.73 16.23
C VAL A 252 -27.75 -2.09 17.19
N ASP A 253 -28.04 -0.79 17.04
CA ASP A 253 -29.05 -0.10 17.84
C ASP A 253 -30.45 -0.72 17.66
N LEU A 254 -30.83 -1.03 16.41
CA LEU A 254 -32.11 -1.69 16.13
C LEU A 254 -32.22 -3.04 16.83
N TRP A 255 -31.22 -3.92 16.68
CA TRP A 255 -31.25 -5.23 17.33
C TRP A 255 -31.24 -5.14 18.85
N ALA A 256 -30.55 -4.16 19.43
CA ALA A 256 -30.57 -3.91 20.87
C ALA A 256 -31.99 -3.54 21.34
N ARG A 257 -32.69 -2.65 20.61
CA ARG A 257 -34.08 -2.28 20.92
C ARG A 257 -35.04 -3.46 20.77
N GLU A 258 -34.93 -4.24 19.69
CA GLU A 258 -35.75 -5.44 19.48
C GLU A 258 -35.56 -6.48 20.60
N ILE A 259 -34.33 -6.67 21.10
CA ILE A 259 -34.08 -7.57 22.25
C ILE A 259 -34.84 -7.09 23.49
N VAL A 260 -34.80 -5.79 23.79
CA VAL A 260 -35.50 -5.22 24.96
C VAL A 260 -37.01 -5.39 24.83
N GLU A 261 -37.57 -5.10 23.66
CA GLU A 261 -39.01 -5.26 23.40
C GLU A 261 -39.45 -6.72 23.54
N LEU A 262 -38.71 -7.68 22.97
CA LEU A 262 -39.00 -9.11 23.08
C LEU A 262 -38.87 -9.64 24.52
N GLN A 263 -37.94 -9.09 25.32
CA GLN A 263 -37.80 -9.44 26.74
C GLN A 263 -38.92 -8.88 27.61
N ALA A 264 -39.49 -7.74 27.24
CA ALA A 264 -40.61 -7.12 27.93
C ALA A 264 -41.98 -7.73 27.58
N ASN A 265 -42.06 -8.53 26.52
CA ASN A 265 -43.30 -9.14 26.06
C ASN A 265 -43.84 -10.17 27.07
N GLU A 266 -45.14 -10.08 27.39
CA GLU A 266 -45.83 -11.00 28.31
C GLU A 266 -45.85 -12.44 27.81
N ARG A 267 -45.86 -12.63 26.49
CA ARG A 267 -45.80 -13.95 25.87
C ARG A 267 -44.34 -14.37 25.72
N GLN A 268 -43.89 -15.31 26.55
CA GLN A 268 -42.54 -15.88 26.48
C GLN A 268 -42.58 -17.29 25.90
N ASP A 269 -42.83 -17.38 24.59
CA ASP A 269 -42.84 -18.67 23.88
C ASP A 269 -41.50 -18.98 23.20
N ALA A 270 -41.42 -20.18 22.61
CA ALA A 270 -40.20 -20.67 21.98
C ALA A 270 -39.75 -19.82 20.77
N GLU A 271 -40.69 -19.10 20.14
CA GLU A 271 -40.43 -18.23 19.00
C GLU A 271 -39.72 -16.95 19.46
N ASN A 272 -40.26 -16.27 20.48
CA ASN A 272 -39.61 -15.11 21.10
C ASN A 272 -38.21 -15.46 21.61
N ALA A 273 -38.04 -16.62 22.25
CA ALA A 273 -36.73 -17.07 22.71
C ALA A 273 -35.74 -17.31 21.55
N LYS A 274 -36.22 -17.79 20.39
CA LYS A 274 -35.39 -17.99 19.20
C LYS A 274 -34.98 -16.66 18.58
N GLU A 275 -35.89 -15.70 18.53
CA GLU A 275 -35.64 -14.36 17.98
C GLU A 275 -34.65 -13.57 18.84
N ILE A 276 -34.81 -13.57 20.17
CA ILE A 276 -33.83 -12.95 21.09
C ILE A 276 -32.43 -13.56 20.87
N ARG A 277 -32.32 -14.88 20.73
CA ARG A 277 -31.02 -15.53 20.45
C ARG A 277 -30.45 -15.11 19.10
N ALA A 278 -31.27 -14.97 18.08
CA ALA A 278 -30.82 -14.53 16.76
C ALA A 278 -30.34 -13.08 16.78
N ASN A 279 -31.10 -12.18 17.41
CA ASN A 279 -30.75 -10.76 17.52
C ASN A 279 -29.52 -10.53 18.39
N ARG A 280 -29.30 -11.32 19.46
CA ARG A 280 -28.05 -11.26 20.23
C ARG A 280 -26.82 -11.60 19.38
N ARG A 281 -26.90 -12.64 18.55
CA ARG A 281 -25.80 -12.97 17.63
C ARG A 281 -25.54 -11.85 16.63
N LYS A 282 -26.59 -11.31 16.00
CA LYS A 282 -26.44 -10.17 15.07
C LYS A 282 -25.82 -8.95 15.76
N LEU A 283 -26.20 -8.68 17.00
CA LEU A 283 -25.65 -7.59 17.80
C LEU A 283 -24.17 -7.82 18.12
N GLU A 284 -23.78 -9.04 18.48
CA GLU A 284 -22.38 -9.42 18.70
C GLU A 284 -21.56 -9.27 17.41
N ASP A 285 -22.01 -9.90 16.31
CA ASP A 285 -21.38 -9.85 14.99
C ASP A 285 -21.26 -8.40 14.47
N GLY A 286 -22.30 -7.59 14.69
CA GLY A 286 -22.33 -6.17 14.29
C GLY A 286 -21.34 -5.31 15.06
N ASN A 287 -21.19 -5.53 16.37
CA ASN A 287 -20.19 -4.83 17.18
C ASN A 287 -18.76 -5.25 16.81
N GLU A 288 -18.53 -6.54 16.55
CA GLU A 288 -17.23 -7.03 16.06
C GLU A 288 -16.89 -6.39 14.71
N ALA A 289 -17.87 -6.34 13.78
CA ALA A 289 -17.69 -5.69 12.48
C ALA A 289 -17.34 -4.19 12.61
N ILE A 290 -18.00 -3.46 13.52
CA ILE A 290 -17.68 -2.05 13.80
C ILE A 290 -16.24 -1.91 14.27
N ALA A 291 -15.83 -2.70 15.26
CA ALA A 291 -14.47 -2.65 15.80
C ALA A 291 -13.40 -2.96 14.72
N ASP A 292 -13.64 -3.98 13.88
CA ASP A 292 -12.78 -4.33 12.76
C ASP A 292 -12.68 -3.20 11.72
N LEU A 293 -13.79 -2.55 11.41
CA LEU A 293 -13.84 -1.45 10.44
C LEU A 293 -13.18 -0.18 10.96
N GLU A 294 -13.33 0.15 12.25
CA GLU A 294 -12.65 1.27 12.91
C GLU A 294 -11.14 1.05 12.96
N ALA A 295 -10.70 -0.14 13.37
CA ALA A 295 -9.29 -0.51 13.35
C ALA A 295 -8.71 -0.45 11.93
N PHE A 296 -9.48 -0.91 10.93
CA PHE A 296 -9.09 -0.81 9.53
C PHE A 296 -9.01 0.65 9.06
N TYR A 297 -9.96 1.51 9.42
CA TYR A 297 -9.93 2.94 9.12
C TYR A 297 -8.65 3.59 9.64
N ASP A 298 -8.29 3.31 10.89
CA ASP A 298 -7.08 3.84 11.53
C ASP A 298 -5.81 3.32 10.85
N GLU A 299 -5.77 2.03 10.51
CA GLU A 299 -4.65 1.43 9.77
C GLU A 299 -4.46 2.11 8.40
N ILE A 300 -5.55 2.28 7.64
CA ILE A 300 -5.50 2.88 6.31
C ILE A 300 -5.11 4.35 6.40
N THR A 301 -5.70 5.10 7.31
CA THR A 301 -5.37 6.51 7.53
C THR A 301 -3.90 6.67 7.92
N LYS A 302 -3.38 5.81 8.79
CA LYS A 302 -1.98 5.89 9.23
C LYS A 302 -0.99 5.50 8.13
N ASN A 303 -1.25 4.40 7.44
CA ASN A 303 -0.24 3.76 6.59
C ASN A 303 -0.38 4.07 5.10
N TRP A 304 -1.44 4.78 4.67
CA TRP A 304 -1.71 5.03 3.24
C TRP A 304 -2.01 6.50 2.88
N SER A 305 -2.12 7.39 3.86
CA SER A 305 -2.43 8.81 3.61
C SER A 305 -1.38 9.52 2.77
N ASP A 306 -0.09 9.30 3.04
CA ASP A 306 0.97 9.88 2.23
C ASP A 306 1.02 9.23 0.84
N ILE A 307 0.63 9.99 -0.18
CA ILE A 307 0.56 9.50 -1.56
C ILE A 307 1.95 9.13 -2.12
N ASN A 308 2.97 9.90 -1.76
CA ASN A 308 4.32 9.79 -2.33
C ASN A 308 5.12 8.68 -1.67
N LEU A 309 4.89 8.43 -0.38
CA LEU A 309 5.59 7.39 0.37
C LEU A 309 4.86 6.06 0.31
N HIS A 310 3.52 6.06 0.32
CA HIS A 310 2.78 4.84 0.61
C HIS A 310 2.03 4.25 -0.58
N ARG A 311 1.74 5.03 -1.62
CA ARG A 311 0.85 4.58 -2.71
C ARG A 311 1.55 4.27 -4.03
N ASN A 312 2.85 4.55 -4.17
CA ASN A 312 3.60 4.16 -5.37
C ASN A 312 3.63 2.62 -5.49
N ILE A 313 3.12 2.09 -6.60
CA ILE A 313 3.09 0.65 -6.91
C ILE A 313 3.94 0.27 -8.12
N GLY A 314 4.57 1.25 -8.77
CA GLY A 314 5.38 1.03 -9.97
C GLY A 314 5.72 2.34 -10.66
N HIS A 315 6.21 2.24 -11.89
CA HIS A 315 6.45 3.40 -12.76
C HIS A 315 6.19 3.05 -14.22
N VAL A 316 5.73 4.03 -14.99
CA VAL A 316 5.41 3.84 -16.40
C VAL A 316 6.65 3.39 -17.14
N GLN A 317 6.55 2.28 -17.87
CA GLN A 317 7.63 1.74 -18.71
C GLN A 317 7.40 2.07 -20.18
N HIS A 318 6.14 1.98 -20.63
CA HIS A 318 5.76 2.19 -22.01
C HIS A 318 4.35 2.78 -22.10
N ALA A 319 4.11 3.66 -23.06
CA ALA A 319 2.76 4.09 -23.43
C ALA A 319 2.68 4.29 -24.94
N ALA A 320 1.70 3.66 -25.58
CA ALA A 320 1.46 3.84 -27.00
C ALA A 320 0.75 5.18 -27.23
N ALA A 321 1.08 5.86 -28.33
CA ALA A 321 0.28 6.98 -28.80
C ALA A 321 -1.15 6.48 -29.09
N ILE A 322 -2.16 7.25 -28.69
CA ILE A 322 -3.55 6.89 -28.95
C ILE A 322 -3.81 7.00 -30.45
N THR A 323 -4.25 5.89 -31.05
CA THR A 323 -4.60 5.82 -32.47
C THR A 323 -5.99 5.27 -32.64
N VAL A 324 -6.63 5.62 -33.76
CA VAL A 324 -7.91 5.07 -34.20
C VAL A 324 -7.68 4.36 -35.52
N ASP A 325 -8.14 3.12 -35.62
CA ASP A 325 -8.02 2.32 -36.83
C ASP A 325 -9.00 2.78 -37.91
N VAL A 326 -8.64 3.89 -38.57
CA VAL A 326 -9.39 4.46 -39.70
C VAL A 326 -9.12 3.65 -40.98
N GLU A 327 -7.87 3.23 -41.20
CA GLU A 327 -7.46 2.52 -42.41
C GLU A 327 -8.04 1.10 -42.50
N GLY A 328 -8.08 0.37 -41.39
CA GLY A 328 -8.73 -0.94 -41.30
C GLY A 328 -10.25 -0.89 -41.23
N GLY A 329 -10.83 0.32 -41.13
CA GLY A 329 -12.27 0.56 -41.11
C GLY A 329 -12.99 0.07 -39.85
N THR A 330 -12.27 -0.44 -38.85
CA THR A 330 -12.89 -0.90 -37.59
C THR A 330 -13.26 0.26 -36.67
N LEU A 331 -12.56 1.40 -36.80
CA LEU A 331 -12.67 2.57 -35.93
C LEU A 331 -12.39 2.24 -34.45
N TYR A 332 -11.66 1.15 -34.18
CA TYR A 332 -11.24 0.81 -32.83
C TYR A 332 -10.10 1.72 -32.37
N THR A 333 -10.13 2.11 -31.10
CA THR A 333 -9.11 2.96 -30.49
C THR A 333 -8.08 2.09 -29.78
N SER A 334 -6.80 2.28 -30.10
CA SER A 334 -5.68 1.70 -29.35
C SER A 334 -5.26 2.70 -28.28
N ASP A 335 -5.64 2.44 -27.04
CA ASP A 335 -5.35 3.29 -25.89
C ASP A 335 -4.85 2.42 -24.73
N TRP A 336 -3.55 2.19 -24.70
CA TRP A 336 -2.92 1.33 -23.71
C TRP A 336 -1.52 1.79 -23.35
N ALA A 337 -1.13 1.48 -22.13
CA ALA A 337 0.18 1.73 -21.57
C ALA A 337 0.51 0.67 -20.51
N ALA A 338 1.80 0.48 -20.24
CA ALA A 338 2.31 -0.48 -19.29
C ALA A 338 3.24 0.18 -18.28
N PHE A 339 3.15 -0.26 -17.03
CA PHE A 339 4.04 0.16 -15.95
C PHE A 339 4.73 -1.04 -15.32
N LEU A 340 6.00 -0.88 -14.96
CA LEU A 340 6.75 -1.89 -14.22
C LEU A 340 6.29 -1.89 -12.77
N ALA A 341 5.79 -3.02 -12.29
CA ALA A 341 5.34 -3.19 -10.92
C ALA A 341 6.52 -3.15 -9.95
N ALA A 342 6.35 -2.44 -8.84
CA ALA A 342 7.28 -2.52 -7.73
C ALA A 342 7.06 -3.85 -7.01
N GLU A 343 8.01 -4.78 -7.15
CA GLU A 343 7.95 -6.13 -6.56
C GLU A 343 7.57 -6.09 -5.08
N ALA A 344 8.22 -5.21 -4.32
CA ALA A 344 7.98 -4.94 -2.90
C ALA A 344 6.52 -4.60 -2.54
N LYS A 345 5.74 -4.10 -3.50
CA LYS A 345 4.34 -3.67 -3.32
C LYS A 345 3.34 -4.74 -3.70
N VAL A 346 3.69 -5.58 -4.66
CA VAL A 346 2.73 -6.48 -5.32
C VAL A 346 2.96 -7.94 -4.92
N LYS A 347 4.23 -8.39 -4.85
CA LYS A 347 4.62 -9.82 -4.78
C LYS A 347 3.93 -10.59 -3.66
N ASP A 348 3.91 -10.05 -2.44
CA ASP A 348 3.43 -10.78 -1.26
C ASP A 348 1.97 -11.23 -1.38
N LYS A 349 1.14 -10.42 -2.03
CA LYS A 349 -0.32 -10.60 -2.15
C LYS A 349 -0.79 -10.77 -3.59
N PHE A 350 0.13 -11.09 -4.49
CA PHE A 350 -0.17 -11.25 -5.90
C PHE A 350 -0.93 -12.54 -6.16
N GLU A 351 -2.15 -12.42 -6.69
CA GLU A 351 -2.98 -13.56 -7.08
C GLU A 351 -3.07 -13.72 -8.61
N GLY A 352 -2.48 -12.80 -9.38
CA GLY A 352 -2.59 -12.73 -10.85
C GLY A 352 -3.83 -11.98 -11.32
N ASN A 353 -4.30 -12.30 -12.53
CA ASN A 353 -5.48 -11.66 -13.13
C ASN A 353 -6.77 -12.20 -12.53
N VAL A 354 -7.17 -11.62 -11.40
CA VAL A 354 -8.38 -11.98 -10.64
C VAL A 354 -9.20 -10.73 -10.38
N VAL A 355 -10.50 -10.85 -10.58
CA VAL A 355 -11.52 -9.84 -10.31
C VAL A 355 -12.30 -10.22 -9.05
N ASP A 356 -12.55 -9.26 -8.17
CA ASP A 356 -13.58 -9.40 -7.14
C ASP A 356 -14.94 -8.98 -7.71
N LEU A 357 -15.94 -9.87 -7.64
CA LEU A 357 -17.32 -9.59 -8.06
C LEU A 357 -18.07 -8.64 -7.10
N GLY A 358 -17.42 -8.19 -6.03
CA GLY A 358 -17.93 -7.20 -5.09
C GLY A 358 -19.11 -7.71 -4.26
N SER A 359 -19.72 -6.82 -3.47
CA SER A 359 -20.84 -7.17 -2.58
C SER A 359 -22.13 -6.41 -2.86
N LYS A 360 -22.19 -5.64 -3.96
CA LYS A 360 -23.40 -4.89 -4.36
C LYS A 360 -24.59 -5.81 -4.60
N TYR A 361 -24.35 -6.93 -5.28
CA TYR A 361 -25.35 -7.95 -5.54
C TYR A 361 -25.13 -9.15 -4.61
N SER A 362 -26.23 -9.71 -4.12
CA SER A 362 -26.21 -11.02 -3.47
C SER A 362 -25.75 -12.10 -4.44
N LEU A 363 -25.29 -13.23 -3.90
CA LEU A 363 -24.91 -14.39 -4.72
C LEU A 363 -26.06 -14.80 -5.64
N ARG A 364 -27.29 -14.82 -5.11
CA ARG A 364 -28.48 -15.21 -5.87
C ARG A 364 -28.80 -14.23 -7.00
N GLU A 365 -28.75 -12.92 -6.73
CA GLU A 365 -29.00 -11.90 -7.74
C GLU A 365 -27.95 -11.95 -8.84
N LEU A 366 -26.66 -12.03 -8.47
CA LEU A 366 -25.60 -12.11 -9.46
C LEU A 366 -25.73 -13.38 -10.30
N THR A 367 -25.85 -14.56 -9.69
CA THR A 367 -26.06 -15.81 -10.43
C THR A 367 -27.28 -15.75 -11.34
N ALA A 368 -28.38 -15.15 -10.90
CA ALA A 368 -29.57 -14.99 -11.74
C ALA A 368 -29.31 -14.10 -12.97
N MET A 369 -28.46 -13.08 -12.85
CA MET A 369 -28.06 -12.23 -13.99
C MET A 369 -27.19 -12.98 -15.02
N PHE A 370 -26.46 -14.03 -14.62
CA PHE A 370 -25.70 -14.91 -15.52
C PHE A 370 -26.50 -16.11 -16.05
N CYS A 371 -27.80 -16.20 -15.73
CA CYS A 371 -28.67 -17.27 -16.21
C CYS A 371 -29.56 -16.77 -17.36
N PRO A 372 -29.58 -17.44 -18.52
CA PRO A 372 -30.55 -17.12 -19.56
C PRO A 372 -31.99 -17.42 -19.09
N LEU A 373 -32.94 -16.52 -19.39
CA LEU A 373 -34.35 -16.73 -19.11
C LEU A 373 -34.87 -17.92 -19.93
N GLY A 374 -35.41 -18.94 -19.25
CA GLY A 374 -35.93 -20.17 -19.90
C GLY A 374 -35.51 -21.49 -19.23
N GLY A 375 -34.69 -21.45 -18.18
CA GLY A 375 -34.31 -22.65 -17.42
C GLY A 375 -33.25 -23.52 -18.09
N GLY A 376 -32.55 -22.98 -19.11
CA GLY A 376 -31.34 -23.60 -19.64
C GLY A 376 -30.27 -23.71 -18.55
N ALA A 377 -29.52 -24.82 -18.53
CA ALA A 377 -28.44 -25.00 -17.57
C ALA A 377 -27.36 -23.92 -17.78
N THR A 378 -27.14 -23.05 -16.79
CA THR A 378 -25.99 -22.16 -16.81
C THR A 378 -24.72 -22.95 -16.51
N THR A 379 -23.65 -22.68 -17.27
CA THR A 379 -22.30 -23.16 -16.96
C THR A 379 -21.61 -22.27 -15.92
N PHE A 380 -22.14 -21.07 -15.66
CA PHE A 380 -21.59 -20.14 -14.70
C PHE A 380 -21.73 -20.68 -13.27
N LYS A 381 -20.59 -20.92 -12.64
CA LYS A 381 -20.51 -21.25 -11.22
C LYS A 381 -20.00 -20.02 -10.49
N PHE A 382 -20.80 -19.52 -9.55
CA PHE A 382 -20.39 -18.39 -8.74
C PHE A 382 -19.08 -18.74 -8.00
N PRO A 383 -18.02 -17.95 -8.15
CA PRO A 383 -16.71 -18.31 -7.63
C PRO A 383 -16.66 -18.23 -6.10
N VAL A 384 -15.90 -19.15 -5.50
CA VAL A 384 -15.55 -19.10 -4.08
C VAL A 384 -14.82 -17.78 -3.79
N GLU A 385 -15.09 -17.18 -2.63
CA GLU A 385 -14.57 -15.86 -2.24
C GLU A 385 -14.92 -14.71 -3.19
N ARG A 386 -15.85 -14.91 -4.14
CA ARG A 386 -16.21 -13.94 -5.19
C ARG A 386 -15.08 -13.61 -6.17
N LYS A 387 -14.04 -14.46 -6.23
CA LYS A 387 -12.86 -14.28 -7.08
C LYS A 387 -13.04 -14.88 -8.47
N LEU A 388 -13.26 -14.05 -9.48
CA LEU A 388 -13.32 -14.48 -10.87
C LEU A 388 -11.93 -14.39 -11.52
N ARG A 389 -11.34 -15.53 -11.85
CA ARG A 389 -10.08 -15.62 -12.61
C ARG A 389 -10.34 -15.25 -14.07
N ILE A 390 -9.51 -14.37 -14.62
CA ILE A 390 -9.51 -14.08 -16.06
C ILE A 390 -8.62 -15.10 -16.77
N GLU A 391 -9.19 -15.83 -17.72
CA GLU A 391 -8.52 -16.95 -18.42
C GLU A 391 -8.07 -16.59 -19.84
N GLY A 392 -8.60 -15.52 -20.42
CA GLY A 392 -8.27 -15.10 -21.77
C GLY A 392 -8.99 -13.82 -22.18
N CYS A 393 -8.88 -13.48 -23.46
CA CYS A 393 -9.59 -12.38 -24.10
C CYS A 393 -10.52 -12.92 -25.19
N ALA A 394 -11.62 -12.20 -25.44
CA ALA A 394 -12.51 -12.52 -26.55
C ALA A 394 -11.80 -12.24 -27.89
N THR A 395 -11.91 -13.17 -28.83
CA THR A 395 -11.43 -12.99 -30.20
C THR A 395 -12.40 -12.11 -31.00
N LYS A 396 -11.97 -11.63 -32.18
CA LYS A 396 -12.86 -10.90 -33.09
C LYS A 396 -14.06 -11.76 -33.50
N GLU A 397 -13.82 -13.06 -33.69
CA GLU A 397 -14.84 -14.05 -34.01
C GLU A 397 -15.83 -14.22 -32.85
N ASP A 398 -15.37 -14.27 -31.61
CA ASP A 398 -16.24 -14.34 -30.42
C ASP A 398 -17.11 -13.09 -30.28
N LEU A 399 -16.53 -11.91 -30.54
CA LEU A 399 -17.26 -10.63 -30.54
C LEU A 399 -18.32 -10.57 -31.66
N ALA A 400 -18.00 -11.09 -32.85
CA ALA A 400 -18.90 -11.11 -33.99
C ALA A 400 -19.98 -12.19 -33.88
N ASN A 401 -19.68 -13.30 -33.22
CA ASN A 401 -20.56 -14.47 -33.09
C ASN A 401 -20.62 -14.95 -31.64
N PRO A 402 -21.34 -14.23 -30.76
CA PRO A 402 -21.46 -14.65 -29.37
C PRO A 402 -22.08 -16.05 -29.26
N ALA A 403 -21.50 -16.88 -28.40
CA ALA A 403 -22.02 -18.22 -28.12
C ALA A 403 -23.26 -18.19 -27.21
N GLU A 404 -23.42 -17.11 -26.43
CA GLU A 404 -24.49 -16.96 -25.45
C GLU A 404 -25.70 -16.25 -26.05
N PHE A 405 -26.85 -16.41 -25.39
CA PHE A 405 -28.12 -15.83 -25.79
C PHE A 405 -28.75 -15.08 -24.62
N ASP A 406 -29.37 -13.94 -24.90
CA ASP A 406 -30.08 -13.15 -23.91
C ASP A 406 -31.49 -13.70 -23.64
N SER A 407 -32.24 -12.98 -22.82
CA SER A 407 -33.61 -13.33 -22.45
C SER A 407 -34.61 -13.33 -23.60
N GLU A 408 -34.28 -12.72 -24.73
CA GLU A 408 -35.09 -12.68 -25.94
C GLU A 408 -34.62 -13.70 -27.00
N GLY A 409 -33.65 -14.56 -26.64
CA GLY A 409 -33.06 -15.54 -27.54
C GLY A 409 -32.16 -14.91 -28.60
N GLN A 410 -31.69 -13.68 -28.41
CA GLN A 410 -30.72 -13.02 -29.28
C GLN A 410 -29.30 -13.32 -28.83
N ARG A 411 -28.37 -13.47 -29.78
CA ARG A 411 -26.96 -13.69 -29.44
C ARG A 411 -26.40 -12.49 -28.68
N CYS A 412 -25.76 -12.70 -27.54
CA CYS A 412 -25.19 -11.65 -26.71
C CYS A 412 -23.87 -12.06 -26.05
N LEU A 413 -23.10 -11.06 -25.62
CA LEU A 413 -22.01 -11.24 -24.65
C LEU A 413 -22.44 -10.64 -23.32
N ILE A 414 -22.32 -11.41 -22.25
CA ILE A 414 -22.51 -10.88 -20.89
C ILE A 414 -21.25 -10.12 -20.50
N VAL A 415 -21.36 -8.81 -20.39
CA VAL A 415 -20.23 -7.94 -20.00
C VAL A 415 -20.41 -7.52 -18.56
N VAL A 416 -19.38 -7.77 -17.73
CA VAL A 416 -19.31 -7.28 -16.36
C VAL A 416 -18.34 -6.10 -16.30
N GLY A 417 -18.87 -4.90 -16.14
CA GLY A 417 -18.09 -3.72 -15.82
C GLY A 417 -17.71 -3.75 -14.34
N ILE A 418 -16.42 -3.56 -14.05
CA ILE A 418 -15.89 -3.41 -12.70
C ILE A 418 -15.46 -1.95 -12.58
N GLU A 419 -16.36 -1.08 -12.14
CA GLU A 419 -15.91 0.22 -11.69
C GLU A 419 -15.28 0.06 -10.31
N SER A 420 -14.22 0.83 -10.03
CA SER A 420 -13.69 0.99 -8.67
C SER A 420 -14.72 1.56 -7.67
N VAL A 421 -15.95 1.80 -8.13
CA VAL A 421 -17.16 2.14 -7.36
C VAL A 421 -18.24 1.07 -7.44
N GLU A 422 -18.48 0.42 -8.59
CA GLU A 422 -19.69 -0.36 -8.85
C GLU A 422 -19.51 -1.45 -9.93
N LEU A 423 -20.18 -2.61 -9.76
CA LEU A 423 -20.43 -3.51 -10.89
C LEU A 423 -21.61 -2.98 -11.72
N GLY A 424 -21.44 -2.90 -13.04
CA GLY A 424 -22.50 -2.65 -14.02
C GLY A 424 -22.44 -3.70 -15.13
N ILE A 425 -23.53 -4.43 -15.37
CA ILE A 425 -23.59 -5.46 -16.44
C ILE A 425 -24.30 -4.86 -17.65
N TYR A 426 -23.70 -4.99 -18.83
CA TYR A 426 -24.25 -4.49 -20.09
C TYR A 426 -24.57 -5.63 -21.05
N ASN A 427 -25.75 -5.59 -21.68
CA ASN A 427 -26.08 -6.41 -22.84
C ASN A 427 -25.75 -5.61 -24.11
N SER A 428 -24.67 -5.96 -24.81
CA SER A 428 -24.35 -5.35 -26.10
C SER A 428 -25.12 -6.07 -27.22
N GLY A 429 -26.31 -5.58 -27.56
CA GLY A 429 -27.05 -6.00 -28.76
C GLY A 429 -26.50 -5.32 -30.01
N VAL A 430 -26.23 -6.09 -31.07
CA VAL A 430 -25.82 -5.56 -32.39
C VAL A 430 -26.97 -4.75 -32.98
N LYS A 431 -26.88 -3.42 -32.96
CA LYS A 431 -27.69 -2.57 -33.84
C LYS A 431 -26.88 -2.25 -35.08
N SER A 432 -27.14 -2.99 -36.15
CA SER A 432 -26.81 -2.57 -37.52
C SER A 432 -27.49 -1.23 -37.79
N ALA A 433 -26.71 -0.15 -37.88
CA ALA A 433 -27.18 1.12 -38.40
C ALA A 433 -27.25 1.02 -39.92
N GLU A 434 -28.44 0.84 -40.47
CA GLU A 434 -28.73 1.16 -41.86
C GLU A 434 -28.59 2.68 -42.03
N ALA A 435 -27.66 3.08 -42.89
CA ALA A 435 -27.58 4.45 -43.37
C ALA A 435 -28.71 4.68 -44.38
N SER A 436 -29.79 5.35 -43.95
CA SER A 436 -30.70 6.02 -44.88
C SER A 436 -30.38 7.51 -44.89
N GLY A 437 -29.81 7.99 -46.00
CA GLY A 437 -29.44 9.38 -46.17
C GLY A 437 -30.64 10.32 -46.30
N ARG A 438 -30.43 11.56 -45.86
CA ARG A 438 -30.57 12.79 -46.66
C ARG A 438 -29.75 13.90 -46.04
#